data_AF-A0A5J9U937-F1
#
_entry.id   AF-A0A5J9U937-F1
#
_cell.length_a   1.000
_cell.length_b   1.000
_cell.length_c   1.000
_cell.angle_alpha   90.00
_cell.angle_beta   90.00
_cell.angle_gamma   90.00
#
_symmetry.space_group_name_H-M   'P 1'
#
loop_
_entity.id
_entity.type
_entity.pdbx_description
1 polymer ?
#
loop_
_entity_poly.entity_id
_entity_poly.type
_entity_poly.pdbx_seq_one_letter_code
_entity_poly.pdbx_strand_id
1 'polypeptide(L)'
;MSIDWCEFISKGWVEAAIEADGDVTTCRPPVSLILYRDLLEKGWGWDRLVPYNDGSVKWSDFKDYLETYFQKNEQQIANLCNCQNDGLLIGKGVAAENFLQAAANQCIETENMFLTSCWKYITVEDIRLCRQIKRHARLIIQSEVASSAATAGLACVIKEAELMCKSVELVVVDDPSEIITLSNEIRQSALNLMLNGGTESQNDAALAATVGIAKEAKYLCDLLSQEDPDINVKYFNCDDFRRRAATVLTMLEKEFGCGSDGNAEKNGSAPCNKSEKSNGVSTVSGLNGDESGSEENSNRGIIEHCVKDNAENGNETDQA
;
A
#
# COMPACT_ATOMS: atom_id res chain seq x y z
N MET A 1 -30.91 -21.97 -25.23
CA MET A 1 -30.19 -20.71 -25.03
C MET A 1 -29.82 -20.68 -23.55
N SER A 2 -28.54 -20.81 -23.21
CA SER A 2 -28.10 -20.71 -21.82
C SER A 2 -28.06 -19.24 -21.44
N ILE A 3 -28.70 -18.85 -20.34
CA ILE A 3 -28.60 -17.49 -19.81
C ILE A 3 -27.23 -17.35 -19.15
N ASP A 4 -26.47 -16.32 -19.53
CA ASP A 4 -25.31 -15.90 -18.78
C ASP A 4 -25.79 -15.10 -17.56
N TRP A 5 -25.82 -15.77 -16.40
CA TRP A 5 -26.27 -15.16 -15.16
C TRP A 5 -25.33 -14.04 -14.68
N CYS A 6 -24.04 -14.11 -15.01
CA CYS A 6 -23.07 -13.08 -14.62
C CYS A 6 -23.34 -11.77 -15.38
N GLU A 7 -23.61 -11.87 -16.69
CA GLU A 7 -23.96 -10.71 -17.52
C GLU A 7 -25.28 -10.10 -17.07
N PHE A 8 -26.30 -10.94 -16.82
CA PHE A 8 -27.61 -10.50 -16.38
C PHE A 8 -27.54 -9.73 -15.04
N ILE A 9 -26.83 -10.27 -14.05
CA ILE A 9 -26.64 -9.62 -12.75
C ILE A 9 -25.86 -8.30 -12.91
N SER A 10 -24.78 -8.30 -13.69
CA SER A 10 -23.95 -7.11 -13.90
C SER A 10 -24.75 -6.00 -14.59
N LYS A 11 -25.57 -6.33 -15.58
CA LYS A 11 -26.44 -5.37 -16.27
C LYS A 11 -27.48 -4.78 -15.33
N GLY A 12 -28.18 -5.61 -14.55
CA GLY A 12 -29.17 -5.14 -13.58
C GLY A 12 -28.55 -4.24 -12.52
N TRP A 13 -27.33 -4.56 -12.07
CA TRP A 13 -26.59 -3.70 -11.14
C TRP A 13 -26.24 -2.35 -11.77
N VAL A 14 -25.75 -2.31 -13.03
CA VAL A 14 -25.43 -1.06 -13.73
C VAL A 14 -26.68 -0.18 -13.93
N GLU A 15 -27.82 -0.78 -14.26
CA GLU A 15 -29.09 -0.05 -14.38
C GLU A 15 -29.46 0.63 -13.05
N ALA A 16 -29.41 -0.11 -11.94
CA ALA A 16 -29.65 0.44 -10.60
C ALA A 16 -28.63 1.52 -10.20
N ALA A 17 -27.36 1.33 -10.54
CA ALA A 17 -26.28 2.27 -10.24
C ALA A 17 -26.47 3.62 -10.96
N ILE A 18 -26.93 3.58 -12.21
CA ILE A 18 -27.23 4.79 -13.01
C ILE A 18 -28.47 5.51 -12.46
N GLU A 19 -29.51 4.76 -12.06
CA GLU A 19 -30.73 5.34 -11.49
C GLU A 19 -30.48 6.06 -10.14
N ALA A 20 -29.46 5.63 -9.38
CA ALA A 20 -29.05 6.25 -8.13
C ALA A 20 -28.20 7.53 -8.29
N ASP A 21 -28.10 8.09 -9.51
CA ASP A 21 -27.36 9.34 -9.84
C ASP A 21 -25.93 9.39 -9.29
N GLY A 22 -25.23 8.26 -9.33
CA GLY A 22 -23.81 8.21 -8.94
C GLY A 22 -23.55 8.17 -7.43
N ASP A 23 -24.58 8.14 -6.56
CA ASP A 23 -24.39 7.75 -5.14
C ASP A 23 -24.22 6.22 -4.97
N VAL A 24 -23.49 5.64 -5.93
CA VAL A 24 -23.05 4.24 -6.00
C VAL A 24 -22.03 3.94 -4.91
N THR A 25 -21.61 4.95 -4.13
CA THR A 25 -20.77 4.78 -2.95
C THR A 25 -21.40 3.84 -1.91
N THR A 26 -22.71 3.60 -2.00
CA THR A 26 -23.47 2.72 -1.10
C THR A 26 -23.57 1.26 -1.59
N CYS A 27 -23.47 0.99 -2.90
CA CYS A 27 -23.75 -0.34 -3.47
C CYS A 27 -22.52 -0.95 -4.14
N ARG A 28 -21.98 -2.01 -3.51
CA ARG A 28 -20.83 -2.77 -4.01
C ARG A 28 -21.10 -3.38 -5.40
N PRO A 29 -20.18 -3.25 -6.38
CA PRO A 29 -20.33 -3.89 -7.68
C PRO A 29 -20.13 -5.41 -7.59
N PRO A 30 -20.86 -6.21 -8.40
CA PRO A 30 -20.57 -7.63 -8.54
C PRO A 30 -19.19 -7.82 -9.17
N VAL A 31 -18.37 -8.74 -8.65
CA VAL A 31 -17.00 -8.96 -9.15
C VAL A 31 -16.99 -9.38 -10.62
N SER A 32 -18.02 -10.10 -11.08
CA SER A 32 -18.20 -10.48 -12.49
C SER A 32 -18.29 -9.29 -13.45
N LEU A 33 -18.53 -8.07 -12.95
CA LEU A 33 -18.57 -6.85 -13.75
C LEU A 33 -17.29 -6.65 -14.56
N ILE A 34 -16.13 -7.09 -14.05
CA ILE A 34 -14.84 -6.98 -14.75
C ILE A 34 -14.80 -7.73 -16.08
N LEU A 35 -15.64 -8.75 -16.25
CA LEU A 35 -15.71 -9.56 -17.47
C LEU A 35 -16.42 -8.80 -18.60
N TYR A 36 -17.13 -7.73 -18.29
CA TYR A 36 -17.95 -6.95 -19.22
C TYR A 36 -17.45 -5.49 -19.22
N ARG A 37 -16.37 -5.23 -19.96
CA ARG A 37 -15.67 -3.93 -19.97
C ARG A 37 -16.60 -2.73 -20.20
N ASP A 38 -17.55 -2.84 -21.13
CA ASP A 38 -18.51 -1.77 -21.42
C ASP A 38 -19.44 -1.48 -20.24
N LEU A 39 -19.88 -2.52 -19.53
CA LEU A 39 -20.72 -2.37 -18.34
C LEU A 39 -19.91 -1.80 -17.16
N LEU A 40 -18.68 -2.27 -16.99
CA LEU A 40 -17.74 -1.75 -16.01
C LEU A 40 -17.52 -0.26 -16.21
N GLU A 41 -17.14 0.16 -17.42
CA GLU A 41 -16.85 1.56 -17.75
C GLU A 41 -18.09 2.46 -17.60
N LYS A 42 -19.28 1.92 -17.92
CA LYS A 42 -20.54 2.67 -17.82
C LYS A 42 -21.05 2.81 -16.37
N GLY A 43 -20.95 1.77 -15.56
CA GLY A 43 -21.60 1.73 -14.24
C GLY A 43 -20.68 2.04 -13.06
N TRP A 44 -19.49 1.43 -13.04
CA TRP A 44 -18.52 1.60 -11.94
C TRP A 44 -17.40 2.57 -12.28
N GLY A 45 -16.99 2.60 -13.55
CA GLY A 45 -15.83 3.33 -14.02
C GLY A 45 -14.52 2.67 -13.63
N TRP A 46 -13.47 3.48 -13.62
CA TRP A 46 -12.09 3.05 -13.38
C TRP A 46 -11.42 3.80 -12.22
N ASP A 47 -12.16 4.63 -11.50
CA ASP A 47 -11.59 5.42 -10.41
C ASP A 47 -11.33 4.56 -9.17
N ARG A 48 -12.25 3.66 -8.83
CA ARG A 48 -12.11 2.76 -7.68
C ARG A 48 -11.87 1.33 -8.14
N LEU A 49 -11.10 0.57 -7.37
CA LEU A 49 -10.84 -0.83 -7.67
C LEU A 49 -12.09 -1.67 -7.42
N VAL A 50 -12.44 -2.58 -8.32
CA VAL A 50 -13.51 -3.55 -8.06
C VAL A 50 -13.03 -4.51 -6.96
N PRO A 51 -13.76 -4.63 -5.84
CA PRO A 51 -13.34 -5.41 -4.69
C PRO A 51 -13.33 -6.91 -4.99
N TYR A 52 -12.13 -7.52 -5.02
CA TYR A 52 -11.98 -8.96 -5.25
C TYR A 52 -12.71 -9.79 -4.19
N ASN A 53 -13.23 -10.93 -4.64
CA ASN A 53 -13.78 -11.94 -3.77
C ASN A 53 -13.42 -13.31 -4.34
N ASP A 54 -12.74 -14.13 -3.54
CA ASP A 54 -12.22 -15.41 -4.00
C ASP A 54 -13.34 -16.31 -4.53
N GLY A 55 -13.06 -17.01 -5.63
CA GLY A 55 -14.02 -17.87 -6.32
C GLY A 55 -15.11 -17.14 -7.13
N SER A 56 -15.15 -15.81 -7.18
CA SER A 56 -16.19 -15.06 -7.93
C SER A 56 -15.87 -14.91 -9.42
N VAL A 57 -14.58 -14.84 -9.76
CA VAL A 57 -14.03 -14.78 -11.13
C VAL A 57 -12.72 -15.55 -11.14
N LYS A 58 -12.20 -15.92 -12.31
CA LYS A 58 -10.87 -16.53 -12.37
C LYS A 58 -9.82 -15.49 -11.97
N TRP A 59 -8.80 -15.93 -11.26
CA TRP A 59 -7.70 -15.06 -10.86
C TRP A 59 -6.95 -14.44 -12.05
N SER A 60 -6.83 -15.16 -13.18
CA SER A 60 -6.28 -14.61 -14.42
C SER A 60 -7.08 -13.41 -14.92
N ASP A 61 -8.41 -13.53 -14.95
CA ASP A 61 -9.30 -12.47 -15.45
C ASP A 61 -9.24 -11.24 -14.52
N PHE A 62 -9.06 -11.46 -13.22
CA PHE A 62 -8.85 -10.38 -12.27
C PHE A 62 -7.50 -9.69 -12.47
N LYS A 63 -6.42 -10.42 -12.76
CA LYS A 63 -5.11 -9.82 -13.05
C LYS A 63 -5.14 -8.97 -14.34
N ASP A 64 -5.80 -9.45 -15.40
CA ASP A 64 -5.98 -8.67 -16.63
C ASP A 64 -6.76 -7.36 -16.37
N TYR A 65 -7.76 -7.41 -15.47
CA TYR A 65 -8.47 -6.22 -15.00
C TYR A 65 -7.54 -5.27 -14.23
N LEU A 66 -6.69 -5.79 -13.33
CA LEU A 66 -5.72 -4.98 -12.56
C LEU A 66 -4.74 -4.25 -13.48
N GLU A 67 -4.19 -4.92 -14.49
CA GLU A 67 -3.29 -4.30 -15.47
C GLU A 67 -3.98 -3.12 -16.19
N THR A 68 -5.22 -3.33 -16.66
CA THR A 68 -5.99 -2.25 -17.30
C THR A 68 -6.30 -1.11 -16.32
N TYR A 69 -6.64 -1.44 -15.07
CA TYR A 69 -6.89 -0.46 -14.02
C TYR A 69 -5.65 0.40 -13.76
N PHE A 70 -4.47 -0.21 -13.65
CA PHE A 70 -3.22 0.50 -13.43
C PHE A 70 -2.92 1.47 -14.58
N GLN A 71 -2.99 1.01 -15.83
CA GLN A 71 -2.76 1.85 -17.01
C GLN A 71 -3.66 3.10 -17.05
N LYS A 72 -4.92 2.96 -16.63
CA LYS A 72 -5.87 4.09 -16.58
C LYS A 72 -5.62 5.04 -15.41
N ASN A 73 -4.92 4.60 -14.36
CA ASN A 73 -4.71 5.36 -13.13
C ASN A 73 -3.25 5.81 -12.92
N GLU A 74 -2.31 5.42 -13.79
CA GLU A 74 -0.88 5.71 -13.65
C GLU A 74 -0.60 7.21 -13.47
N GLN A 75 -1.26 8.06 -14.25
CA GLN A 75 -1.08 9.51 -14.18
C GLN A 75 -1.61 10.12 -12.87
N GLN A 76 -2.51 9.44 -12.17
CA GLN A 76 -3.10 9.90 -10.92
C GLN A 76 -2.19 9.63 -9.71
N ILE A 77 -1.18 8.77 -9.86
CA ILE A 77 -0.22 8.45 -8.77
C ILE A 77 0.50 9.70 -8.30
N ALA A 78 0.78 10.64 -9.21
CA ALA A 78 1.37 11.93 -8.86
C ALA A 78 0.57 12.74 -7.85
N ASN A 79 -0.76 12.71 -8.00
CA ASN A 79 -1.66 13.41 -7.10
C ASN A 79 -1.75 12.72 -5.72
N LEU A 80 -1.53 11.40 -5.67
CA LEU A 80 -1.54 10.63 -4.43
C LEU A 80 -0.30 10.89 -3.57
N CYS A 81 0.84 11.22 -4.16
CA CYS A 81 2.02 11.57 -3.38
C CYS A 81 1.98 13.01 -2.82
N ASN A 82 0.89 13.77 -3.00
CA ASN A 82 0.81 15.21 -2.72
C ASN A 82 2.00 16.03 -3.27
N CYS A 83 2.66 15.54 -4.32
CA CYS A 83 3.74 16.25 -5.00
C CYS A 83 3.13 17.32 -5.91
N GLN A 84 2.34 18.23 -5.35
CA GLN A 84 1.92 19.45 -6.03
C GLN A 84 2.39 20.63 -5.19
N ASN A 85 3.35 21.35 -5.74
CA ASN A 85 3.43 22.79 -5.53
C ASN A 85 2.04 23.36 -5.87
N ASP A 86 1.51 24.18 -4.96
CA ASP A 86 0.36 25.04 -5.24
C ASP A 86 0.49 25.66 -6.64
N GLY A 87 -0.37 25.22 -7.56
CA GLY A 87 -0.78 25.98 -8.74
C GLY A 87 0.28 26.35 -9.78
N LEU A 88 1.11 25.42 -10.28
CA LEU A 88 1.80 25.67 -11.56
C LEU A 88 1.57 24.57 -12.61
N LEU A 89 0.83 24.99 -13.65
CA LEU A 89 0.57 24.25 -14.87
C LEU A 89 1.83 23.59 -15.43
N ILE A 90 1.70 22.30 -15.75
CA ILE A 90 2.71 21.50 -16.44
C ILE A 90 2.96 22.09 -17.84
N GLY A 91 3.95 22.97 -17.91
CA GLY A 91 4.65 23.33 -19.13
C GLY A 91 5.86 22.42 -19.29
N LYS A 92 5.70 21.38 -20.13
CA LYS A 92 6.74 20.66 -20.89
C LYS A 92 8.18 20.70 -20.33
N GLY A 93 8.63 19.58 -19.78
CA GLY A 93 10.00 19.08 -20.02
C GLY A 93 10.98 19.03 -18.84
N VAL A 94 10.64 19.53 -17.64
CA VAL A 94 11.58 19.56 -16.49
C VAL A 94 11.00 18.95 -15.19
N ALA A 95 9.73 18.53 -15.19
CA ALA A 95 8.99 18.22 -13.95
C ALA A 95 8.88 16.72 -13.57
N ALA A 96 9.20 15.78 -14.46
CA ALA A 96 9.02 14.34 -14.21
C ALA A 96 10.20 13.70 -13.46
N GLU A 97 11.43 14.16 -13.68
CA GLU A 97 12.64 13.56 -13.09
C GLU A 97 12.75 13.78 -11.57
N ASN A 98 12.08 14.79 -11.02
CA ASN A 98 12.06 15.08 -9.59
C ASN A 98 10.85 14.50 -8.85
N PHE A 99 9.90 13.86 -9.55
CA PHE A 99 8.66 13.43 -8.91
C PHE A 99 8.87 12.26 -7.93
N LEU A 100 9.64 11.26 -8.31
CA LEU A 100 9.95 10.12 -7.44
C LEU A 100 10.72 10.56 -6.18
N GLN A 101 11.67 11.49 -6.33
CA GLN A 101 12.40 12.06 -5.22
C GLN A 101 11.49 12.93 -4.32
N ALA A 102 10.59 13.72 -4.91
CA ALA A 102 9.59 14.48 -4.17
C ALA A 102 8.65 13.55 -3.37
N ALA A 103 8.20 12.45 -3.98
CA ALA A 103 7.38 11.44 -3.30
C ALA A 103 8.15 10.78 -2.14
N ALA A 104 9.45 10.52 -2.32
CA ALA A 104 10.29 9.97 -1.27
C ALA A 104 10.49 10.97 -0.10
N ASN A 105 10.67 12.26 -0.39
CA ASN A 105 10.72 13.31 0.63
C ASN A 105 9.38 13.42 1.39
N GLN A 106 8.27 13.48 0.66
CA GLN A 106 6.93 13.51 1.26
C GLN A 106 6.67 12.28 2.14
N CYS A 107 7.12 11.10 1.70
CA CYS A 107 7.04 9.88 2.50
C CYS A 107 7.80 10.01 3.83
N ILE A 108 9.03 10.55 3.82
CA ILE A 108 9.80 10.79 5.04
C ILE A 108 9.08 11.76 5.98
N GLU A 109 8.54 12.86 5.45
CA GLU A 109 7.80 13.87 6.22
C GLU A 109 6.54 13.27 6.86
N THR A 110 5.75 12.54 6.06
CA THR A 110 4.50 11.91 6.51
C THR A 110 4.77 10.82 7.55
N GLU A 111 5.84 10.03 7.38
CA GLU A 111 6.27 9.03 8.38
C GLU A 111 6.72 9.69 9.71
N ASN A 112 7.37 10.85 9.65
CA ASN A 112 7.71 11.59 10.88
C ASN A 112 6.44 12.14 11.57
N MET A 113 5.46 12.63 10.80
CA MET A 113 4.16 13.04 11.33
C MET A 113 3.40 11.87 11.96
N PHE A 114 3.46 10.68 11.36
CA PHE A 114 2.89 9.46 11.93
C PHE A 114 3.51 9.12 13.30
N LEU A 115 4.84 9.12 13.39
CA LEU A 115 5.53 8.83 14.66
C LEU A 115 5.17 9.82 15.78
N THR A 116 4.95 11.09 15.44
CA THR A 116 4.61 12.12 16.44
C THR A 116 3.12 12.10 16.80
N SER A 117 2.24 11.88 15.83
CA SER A 117 0.78 11.93 16.03
C SER A 117 0.24 10.65 16.68
N CYS A 118 0.76 9.49 16.27
CA CYS A 118 0.26 8.19 16.69
C CYS A 118 1.07 7.57 17.84
N TRP A 119 1.99 8.31 18.48
CA TRP A 119 2.98 7.78 19.44
C TRP A 119 2.42 6.90 20.57
N LYS A 120 1.16 7.13 20.98
CA LYS A 120 0.47 6.36 22.03
C LYS A 120 -0.02 4.98 21.58
N TYR A 121 -0.21 4.80 20.27
CA TYR A 121 -0.84 3.63 19.66
C TYR A 121 0.14 2.80 18.82
N ILE A 122 1.40 3.22 18.73
CA ILE A 122 2.43 2.53 17.95
C ILE A 122 3.29 1.63 18.82
N THR A 123 3.68 0.51 18.25
CA THR A 123 4.55 -0.51 18.82
C THR A 123 6.00 -0.33 18.38
N VAL A 124 6.91 -1.09 18.97
CA VAL A 124 8.33 -1.12 18.57
C VAL A 124 8.50 -1.57 17.11
N GLU A 125 7.66 -2.50 16.64
CA GLU A 125 7.71 -2.98 15.25
C GLU A 125 7.21 -1.91 14.26
N ASP A 126 6.23 -1.09 14.64
CA ASP A 126 5.79 0.04 13.81
C ASP A 126 6.89 1.08 13.64
N ILE A 127 7.62 1.38 14.72
CA ILE A 127 8.80 2.26 14.68
C ILE A 127 9.88 1.65 13.77
N ARG A 128 10.09 0.33 13.85
CA ARG A 128 11.05 -0.38 13.01
C ARG A 128 10.67 -0.32 11.53
N LEU A 129 9.40 -0.53 11.19
CA LEU A 129 8.87 -0.42 9.83
C LEU A 129 9.08 1.02 9.30
N CYS A 130 8.69 2.04 10.07
CA CYS A 130 8.90 3.43 9.73
C CYS A 130 10.38 3.74 9.40
N ARG A 131 11.33 3.20 10.19
CA ARG A 131 12.77 3.35 9.91
C ARG A 131 13.19 2.69 8.60
N GLN A 132 12.67 1.51 8.29
CA GLN A 132 12.98 0.81 7.03
C GLN A 132 12.44 1.59 5.82
N ILE A 133 11.19 2.06 5.90
CA ILE A 133 10.56 2.91 4.88
C ILE A 133 11.39 4.17 4.65
N LYS A 134 11.72 4.93 5.71
CA LYS A 134 12.54 6.15 5.59
C LYS A 134 13.93 5.87 5.02
N ARG A 135 14.56 4.75 5.40
CA ARG A 135 15.84 4.35 4.84
C ARG A 135 15.72 4.08 3.34
N HIS A 136 14.69 3.37 2.91
CA HIS A 136 14.48 3.08 1.49
C HIS A 136 14.16 4.35 0.70
N ALA A 137 13.33 5.25 1.23
CA ALA A 137 13.05 6.55 0.63
C ALA A 137 14.34 7.39 0.42
N ARG A 138 15.27 7.39 1.39
CA ARG A 138 16.58 8.06 1.22
C ARG A 138 17.43 7.46 0.09
N LEU A 139 17.39 6.14 -0.08
CA LEU A 139 18.08 5.49 -1.20
C LEU A 139 17.47 5.90 -2.54
N ILE A 140 16.14 6.04 -2.60
CA ILE A 140 15.43 6.55 -3.79
C ILE A 140 15.85 7.98 -4.10
N ILE A 141 15.96 8.86 -3.10
CA ILE A 141 16.40 10.26 -3.28
C ILE A 141 17.81 10.33 -3.88
N GLN A 142 18.68 9.39 -3.51
CA GLN A 142 20.05 9.29 -4.02
C GLN A 142 20.14 8.60 -5.40
N SER A 143 19.03 8.07 -5.91
CA SER A 143 18.96 7.36 -7.18
C SER A 143 18.48 8.30 -8.30
N GLU A 144 19.05 8.14 -9.49
CA GLU A 144 18.59 8.79 -10.73
C GLU A 144 17.60 7.91 -11.52
N VAL A 145 17.33 6.69 -11.05
CA VAL A 145 16.49 5.72 -11.77
C VAL A 145 15.02 5.89 -11.37
N ALA A 146 14.18 6.20 -12.35
CA ALA A 146 12.73 6.19 -12.19
C ALA A 146 12.19 4.76 -12.00
N SER A 147 11.19 4.60 -11.13
CA SER A 147 10.57 3.30 -10.86
C SER A 147 9.08 3.48 -10.53
N SER A 148 8.21 2.89 -11.35
CA SER A 148 6.76 2.90 -11.12
C SER A 148 6.39 2.14 -9.84
N ALA A 149 7.15 1.08 -9.51
CA ALA A 149 6.99 0.34 -8.25
C ALA A 149 7.33 1.17 -7.02
N ALA A 150 8.47 1.86 -7.05
CA ALA A 150 8.84 2.78 -5.98
C ALA A 150 7.80 3.89 -5.83
N THR A 151 7.35 4.46 -6.94
CA THR A 151 6.35 5.53 -6.95
C THR A 151 5.01 5.09 -6.35
N ALA A 152 4.44 3.98 -6.84
CA ALA A 152 3.16 3.47 -6.34
C ALA A 152 3.26 3.04 -4.88
N GLY A 153 4.37 2.39 -4.49
CA GLY A 153 4.65 1.98 -3.12
C GLY A 153 4.72 3.18 -2.17
N LEU A 154 5.44 4.24 -2.55
CA LEU A 154 5.50 5.48 -1.77
C LEU A 154 4.14 6.16 -1.64
N ALA A 155 3.35 6.22 -2.73
CA ALA A 155 2.00 6.79 -2.70
C ALA A 155 1.10 6.06 -1.68
N CYS A 156 1.14 4.73 -1.67
CA CYS A 156 0.42 3.90 -0.72
C CYS A 156 0.89 4.14 0.71
N VAL A 157 2.20 4.15 0.94
CA VAL A 157 2.77 4.44 2.27
C VAL A 157 2.34 5.80 2.80
N ILE A 158 2.43 6.85 1.97
CA ILE A 158 2.01 8.20 2.33
C ILE A 158 0.54 8.20 2.74
N LYS A 159 -0.35 7.62 1.93
CA LYS A 159 -1.79 7.68 2.20
C LYS A 159 -2.25 6.83 3.37
N GLU A 160 -1.60 5.70 3.62
CA GLU A 160 -1.84 4.91 4.83
C GLU A 160 -1.35 5.65 6.09
N ALA A 161 -0.18 6.29 6.03
CA ALA A 161 0.35 7.09 7.14
C ALA A 161 -0.55 8.30 7.47
N GLU A 162 -1.06 9.00 6.45
CA GLU A 162 -2.05 10.07 6.62
C GLU A 162 -3.34 9.56 7.28
N LEU A 163 -3.87 8.42 6.81
CA LEU A 163 -5.10 7.83 7.34
C LEU A 163 -4.95 7.45 8.81
N MET A 164 -3.82 6.86 9.21
CA MET A 164 -3.55 6.59 10.62
C MET A 164 -3.53 7.87 11.45
N CYS A 165 -2.84 8.92 11.00
CA CYS A 165 -2.82 10.21 11.69
C CYS A 165 -4.24 10.77 11.84
N LYS A 166 -5.02 10.72 10.76
CA LYS A 166 -6.40 11.22 10.72
C LYS A 166 -7.33 10.45 11.66
N SER A 167 -7.16 9.13 11.74
CA SER A 167 -7.94 8.27 12.63
C SER A 167 -7.67 8.51 14.11
N VAL A 168 -6.46 8.99 14.46
CA VAL A 168 -6.11 9.37 15.84
C VAL A 168 -6.59 10.78 16.17
N GLU A 169 -6.51 11.71 15.20
CA GLU A 169 -6.96 13.10 15.36
C GLU A 169 -8.47 13.16 15.62
N LEU A 170 -9.24 12.43 14.81
CA LEU A 170 -10.67 12.40 14.89
C LEU A 170 -11.06 11.26 15.81
N VAL A 171 -11.54 11.59 17.02
CA VAL A 171 -12.13 10.66 18.01
C VAL A 171 -13.47 10.09 17.48
N VAL A 172 -13.50 9.68 16.21
CA VAL A 172 -14.60 9.01 15.52
C VAL A 172 -14.50 7.50 15.75
N VAL A 173 -13.29 6.99 16.03
CA VAL A 173 -13.03 5.59 16.38
C VAL A 173 -12.59 5.55 17.84
N ASP A 174 -13.34 4.83 18.68
CA ASP A 174 -13.01 4.65 20.11
C ASP A 174 -11.63 4.00 20.31
N ASP A 175 -11.14 3.27 19.31
CA ASP A 175 -9.81 2.65 19.27
C ASP A 175 -9.24 2.61 17.82
N PRO A 176 -8.18 3.38 17.50
CA PRO A 176 -7.57 3.39 16.17
C PRO A 176 -6.68 2.16 15.88
N SER A 177 -6.52 1.24 16.84
CA SER A 177 -5.57 0.12 16.75
C SER A 177 -5.79 -0.79 15.53
N GLU A 178 -7.03 -1.05 15.13
CA GLU A 178 -7.31 -1.88 13.95
C GLU A 178 -6.87 -1.21 12.64
N ILE A 179 -7.11 0.11 12.52
CA ILE A 179 -6.68 0.89 11.36
C ILE A 179 -5.16 0.91 11.31
N ILE A 180 -4.50 1.18 12.43
CA ILE A 180 -3.04 1.21 12.54
C ILE A 180 -2.44 -0.15 12.17
N THR A 181 -3.01 -1.24 12.66
CA THR A 181 -2.55 -2.60 12.35
C THR A 181 -2.64 -2.89 10.85
N LEU A 182 -3.82 -2.68 10.25
CA LEU A 182 -4.01 -2.92 8.82
C LEU A 182 -3.13 -2.02 7.95
N SER A 183 -3.04 -0.73 8.29
CA SER A 183 -2.19 0.22 7.58
C SER A 183 -0.70 -0.15 7.67
N ASN A 184 -0.23 -0.69 8.79
CA ASN A 184 1.13 -1.22 8.91
C ASN A 184 1.37 -2.45 8.03
N GLU A 185 0.44 -3.40 7.99
CA GLU A 185 0.53 -4.57 7.11
C GLU A 185 0.62 -4.13 5.64
N ILE A 186 -0.25 -3.21 5.22
CA ILE A 186 -0.24 -2.63 3.88
C ILE A 186 1.09 -1.93 3.58
N ARG A 187 1.59 -1.09 4.50
CA ARG A 187 2.87 -0.39 4.32
C ARG A 187 4.05 -1.36 4.21
N GLN A 188 4.04 -2.43 4.98
CA GLN A 188 5.05 -3.49 4.88
C GLN A 188 4.97 -4.19 3.53
N SER A 189 3.78 -4.50 3.03
CA SER A 189 3.61 -5.10 1.70
C SER A 189 4.04 -4.16 0.57
N ALA A 190 3.72 -2.86 0.67
CA ALA A 190 4.20 -1.85 -0.26
C ALA A 190 5.73 -1.76 -0.25
N LEU A 191 6.38 -1.81 0.93
CA LEU A 191 7.83 -1.83 1.05
C LEU A 191 8.44 -3.09 0.40
N ASN A 192 7.86 -4.27 0.64
CA ASN A 192 8.32 -5.51 0.03
C ASN A 192 8.24 -5.44 -1.50
N LEU A 193 7.15 -4.88 -2.03
CA LEU A 193 6.98 -4.69 -3.47
C LEU A 193 8.05 -3.77 -4.06
N MET A 194 8.35 -2.65 -3.37
CA MET A 194 9.41 -1.74 -3.80
C MET A 194 10.79 -2.41 -3.81
N LEU A 195 11.05 -3.36 -2.91
CA LEU A 195 12.33 -4.06 -2.79
C LEU A 195 12.46 -5.26 -3.74
N ASN A 196 11.36 -5.96 -4.03
CA ASN A 196 11.38 -7.29 -4.65
C ASN A 196 10.67 -7.34 -6.01
N GLY A 197 10.44 -6.20 -6.67
CA GLY A 197 9.67 -6.12 -7.92
C GLY A 197 9.92 -7.31 -8.85
N GLY A 198 8.87 -8.11 -9.08
CA GLY A 198 8.89 -9.32 -9.91
C GLY A 198 9.02 -9.01 -11.40
N THR A 199 8.50 -9.88 -12.27
CA THR A 199 8.46 -9.58 -13.72
C THR A 199 7.54 -8.40 -14.01
N GLU A 200 7.75 -7.71 -15.14
CA GLU A 200 6.98 -6.50 -15.50
C GLU A 200 5.46 -6.69 -15.43
N SER A 201 4.90 -7.81 -15.91
CA SER A 201 3.45 -8.05 -15.86
C SER A 201 2.92 -8.39 -14.46
N GLN A 202 3.68 -9.14 -13.65
CA GLN A 202 3.29 -9.38 -12.26
C GLN A 202 3.39 -8.10 -11.43
N ASN A 203 4.30 -7.19 -11.78
CA ASN A 203 4.39 -5.88 -11.17
C ASN A 203 3.12 -5.08 -11.42
N ASP A 204 2.63 -4.96 -12.66
CA ASP A 204 1.45 -4.14 -12.98
C ASP A 204 0.22 -4.47 -12.11
N ALA A 205 -0.05 -5.75 -11.87
CA ALA A 205 -1.14 -6.17 -10.99
C ALA A 205 -0.91 -5.72 -9.52
N ALA A 206 0.32 -5.81 -9.03
CA ALA A 206 0.67 -5.34 -7.68
C ALA A 206 0.66 -3.82 -7.58
N LEU A 207 1.11 -3.11 -8.63
CA LEU A 207 1.01 -1.67 -8.73
C LEU A 207 -0.46 -1.23 -8.70
N ALA A 208 -1.33 -1.90 -9.45
CA ALA A 208 -2.78 -1.67 -9.46
C ALA A 208 -3.38 -1.78 -8.06
N ALA A 209 -3.07 -2.85 -7.33
CA ALA A 209 -3.55 -3.07 -5.97
C ALA A 209 -3.06 -1.97 -5.02
N THR A 210 -1.77 -1.62 -5.12
CA THR A 210 -1.13 -0.59 -4.30
C THR A 210 -1.74 0.80 -4.55
N VAL A 211 -2.01 1.15 -5.82
CA VAL A 211 -2.70 2.40 -6.20
C VAL A 211 -4.15 2.39 -5.73
N GLY A 212 -4.87 1.27 -5.88
CA GLY A 212 -6.24 1.12 -5.40
C GLY A 212 -6.35 1.36 -3.89
N ILE A 213 -5.46 0.74 -3.12
CA ILE A 213 -5.35 0.95 -1.66
C ILE A 213 -5.11 2.44 -1.34
N ALA A 214 -4.14 3.07 -2.00
CA ALA A 214 -3.82 4.47 -1.78
C ALA A 214 -5.01 5.41 -2.06
N LYS A 215 -5.80 5.11 -3.12
CA LYS A 215 -7.02 5.87 -3.44
C LYS A 215 -8.11 5.69 -2.38
N GLU A 216 -8.33 4.48 -1.89
CA GLU A 216 -9.30 4.22 -0.82
C GLU A 216 -8.87 4.86 0.51
N ALA A 217 -7.58 4.83 0.85
CA ALA A 217 -7.04 5.52 2.03
C ALA A 217 -7.22 7.04 1.92
N LYS A 218 -6.92 7.62 0.75
CA LYS A 218 -7.21 9.04 0.47
C LYS A 218 -8.70 9.35 0.64
N TYR A 219 -9.57 8.53 0.04
CA TYR A 219 -11.01 8.74 0.13
C TYR A 219 -11.51 8.69 1.57
N LEU A 220 -11.00 7.77 2.39
CA LEU A 220 -11.29 7.72 3.82
C LEU A 220 -10.84 9.00 4.55
N CYS A 221 -9.63 9.51 4.29
CA CYS A 221 -9.18 10.79 4.86
C CYS A 221 -10.09 11.96 4.47
N ASP A 222 -10.47 12.04 3.20
CA ASP A 222 -11.33 13.09 2.66
C ASP A 222 -12.74 12.99 3.25
N LEU A 223 -13.26 11.78 3.43
CA LEU A 223 -14.57 11.49 4.03
C LEU A 223 -14.60 11.83 5.52
N LEU A 224 -13.57 11.46 6.27
CA LEU A 224 -13.43 11.78 7.69
C LEU A 224 -13.31 13.29 7.94
N SER A 225 -13.00 14.08 6.92
CA SER A 225 -12.93 15.54 6.99
C SER A 225 -14.26 16.25 6.66
N GLN A 226 -15.31 15.50 6.33
CA GLN A 226 -16.61 16.03 5.91
C GLN A 226 -17.70 15.77 6.95
N GLU A 227 -18.68 16.67 7.02
CA GLU A 227 -19.93 16.43 7.73
C GLU A 227 -20.94 15.77 6.77
N ASP A 228 -20.94 14.44 6.73
CA ASP A 228 -21.83 13.65 5.86
C ASP A 228 -22.74 12.74 6.71
N PRO A 229 -24.09 12.81 6.57
CA PRO A 229 -25.00 11.94 7.30
C PRO A 229 -24.81 10.45 7.01
N ASP A 230 -24.29 10.09 5.84
CA ASP A 230 -24.04 8.72 5.40
C ASP A 230 -22.56 8.30 5.58
N ILE A 231 -21.79 9.06 6.35
CA ILE A 231 -20.36 8.84 6.59
C ILE A 231 -20.04 7.41 7.02
N ASN A 232 -20.88 6.80 7.85
CA ASN A 232 -20.65 5.44 8.35
C ASN A 232 -20.71 4.41 7.22
N VAL A 233 -21.72 4.47 6.34
CA VAL A 233 -21.87 3.52 5.23
C VAL A 233 -20.71 3.67 4.25
N LYS A 234 -20.36 4.91 3.91
CA LYS A 234 -19.23 5.21 3.02
C LYS A 234 -17.91 4.74 3.63
N TYR A 235 -17.71 4.98 4.93
CA TYR A 235 -16.53 4.53 5.66
C TYR A 235 -16.40 2.99 5.61
N PHE A 236 -17.46 2.26 5.95
CA PHE A 236 -17.44 0.79 5.92
C PHE A 236 -17.15 0.22 4.53
N ASN A 237 -17.74 0.80 3.48
CA ASN A 237 -17.48 0.33 2.11
C ASN A 237 -16.03 0.58 1.69
N CYS A 238 -15.47 1.75 2.01
CA CYS A 238 -14.09 2.06 1.66
C CYS A 238 -13.10 1.21 2.46
N ASP A 239 -13.37 0.96 3.75
CA ASP A 239 -12.53 0.05 4.55
C ASP A 239 -12.60 -1.39 4.03
N ASP A 240 -13.78 -1.91 3.64
CA ASP A 240 -13.90 -3.24 3.01
C ASP A 240 -13.13 -3.32 1.69
N PHE A 241 -13.20 -2.29 0.84
CA PHE A 241 -12.48 -2.28 -0.43
C PHE A 241 -10.97 -2.23 -0.21
N ARG A 242 -10.52 -1.41 0.75
CA ARG A 242 -9.11 -1.34 1.17
C ARG A 242 -8.61 -2.70 1.68
N ARG A 243 -9.36 -3.39 2.55
CA ARG A 243 -9.02 -4.74 3.05
C ARG A 243 -8.94 -5.77 1.94
N ARG A 244 -9.85 -5.73 0.97
CA ARG A 244 -9.84 -6.64 -0.18
C ARG A 244 -8.66 -6.38 -1.10
N ALA A 245 -8.34 -5.13 -1.36
CA ALA A 245 -7.16 -4.77 -2.14
C ALA A 245 -5.86 -5.17 -1.41
N ALA A 246 -5.80 -5.04 -0.08
CA ALA A 246 -4.69 -5.56 0.73
C ALA A 246 -4.55 -7.09 0.61
N THR A 247 -5.68 -7.82 0.64
CA THR A 247 -5.68 -9.28 0.43
C THR A 247 -5.12 -9.64 -0.96
N VAL A 248 -5.53 -8.92 -2.00
CA VAL A 248 -5.01 -9.06 -3.37
C VAL A 248 -3.51 -8.81 -3.41
N LEU A 249 -3.03 -7.75 -2.73
CA LEU A 249 -1.60 -7.44 -2.64
C LEU A 249 -0.82 -8.59 -1.98
N THR A 250 -1.29 -9.13 -0.86
CA THR A 250 -0.65 -10.29 -0.21
C THR A 250 -0.68 -11.56 -1.07
N MET A 251 -1.73 -11.77 -1.87
CA MET A 251 -1.78 -12.88 -2.84
C MET A 251 -0.67 -12.72 -3.89
N LEU A 252 -0.49 -11.52 -4.43
CA LEU A 252 0.55 -11.21 -5.40
C LEU A 252 1.96 -11.35 -4.80
N GLU A 253 2.16 -10.89 -3.55
CA GLU A 253 3.40 -11.10 -2.79
C GLU A 253 3.82 -12.57 -2.70
N LYS A 254 2.87 -13.45 -2.39
CA LYS A 254 3.11 -14.89 -2.33
C LYS A 254 3.47 -15.46 -3.70
N GLU A 255 2.83 -14.97 -4.77
CA GLU A 255 3.18 -15.38 -6.15
C GLU A 255 4.62 -14.99 -6.52
N PHE A 256 5.09 -13.81 -6.11
CA PHE A 256 6.49 -13.41 -6.31
C PHE A 256 7.46 -14.32 -5.56
N GLY A 257 7.17 -14.65 -4.30
CA GLY A 257 8.02 -15.50 -3.46
C GLY A 257 8.12 -16.95 -3.92
N CYS A 258 7.06 -17.50 -4.53
CA CYS A 258 7.05 -18.89 -5.02
C CYS A 258 7.73 -19.07 -6.39
N GLY A 259 7.99 -18.00 -7.14
CA GLY A 259 8.58 -18.07 -8.48
C GLY A 259 10.09 -18.32 -8.53
N SER A 260 10.80 -18.13 -7.42
CA SER A 260 12.28 -18.15 -7.39
C SER A 260 12.92 -19.53 -7.19
N ASP A 261 12.15 -20.58 -6.87
CA ASP A 261 12.69 -21.91 -6.53
C ASP A 261 12.60 -22.97 -7.67
N GLY A 262 12.34 -22.55 -8.91
CA GLY A 262 11.86 -23.46 -9.96
C GLY A 262 12.67 -23.54 -11.24
N ASN A 263 14.00 -23.46 -11.23
CA ASN A 263 14.81 -23.74 -12.44
C ASN A 263 16.21 -24.32 -12.16
N ALA A 264 16.31 -25.24 -11.19
CA ALA A 264 17.44 -26.17 -11.15
C ALA A 264 17.12 -27.39 -12.01
N GLU A 265 17.74 -27.44 -13.20
CA GLU A 265 17.71 -28.52 -14.17
C GLU A 265 17.73 -29.92 -13.51
N LYS A 266 16.64 -30.67 -13.69
CA LYS A 266 16.70 -32.14 -13.64
C LYS A 266 16.79 -32.64 -15.07
N ASN A 267 17.97 -33.13 -15.47
CA ASN A 267 18.11 -34.40 -16.19
C ASN A 267 19.58 -34.83 -16.27
N GLY A 268 19.94 -35.87 -15.50
CA GLY A 268 21.21 -36.59 -15.66
C GLY A 268 21.71 -37.36 -14.43
N SER A 269 21.11 -38.53 -14.14
CA SER A 269 21.65 -39.75 -13.47
C SER A 269 23.16 -39.77 -13.13
N ALA A 270 23.73 -40.31 -12.03
CA ALA A 270 23.33 -41.11 -10.86
C ALA A 270 24.59 -41.18 -9.89
N PRO A 271 24.77 -42.12 -8.92
CA PRO A 271 24.65 -41.85 -7.47
C PRO A 271 25.93 -42.06 -6.60
N CYS A 272 25.83 -41.52 -5.37
CA CYS A 272 26.43 -42.00 -4.09
C CYS A 272 27.95 -41.89 -3.85
N ASN A 273 28.36 -41.12 -2.81
CA ASN A 273 28.92 -41.68 -1.55
C ASN A 273 29.47 -40.61 -0.56
N LYS A 274 29.12 -40.82 0.72
CA LYS A 274 29.93 -40.69 1.96
C LYS A 274 30.36 -39.30 2.51
N SER A 275 29.73 -38.97 3.65
CA SER A 275 30.29 -38.60 4.98
C SER A 275 31.49 -37.64 5.09
N GLU A 276 31.37 -36.56 5.89
CA GLU A 276 31.90 -36.46 7.26
C GLU A 276 31.72 -35.04 7.89
N LYS A 277 31.23 -35.04 9.13
CA LYS A 277 31.53 -34.20 10.32
C LYS A 277 31.57 -32.65 10.30
N SER A 278 30.60 -32.10 11.04
CA SER A 278 30.70 -31.26 12.26
C SER A 278 31.74 -30.13 12.39
N ASN A 279 31.25 -28.94 12.76
CA ASN A 279 31.60 -28.08 13.91
C ASN A 279 30.80 -26.77 13.70
N GLY A 280 29.97 -26.23 14.60
CA GLY A 280 30.08 -26.02 16.03
C GLY A 280 29.87 -24.51 16.25
N VAL A 281 28.69 -24.09 16.72
CA VAL A 281 28.45 -22.69 17.13
C VAL A 281 27.83 -22.71 18.52
N SER A 282 28.58 -22.15 19.46
CA SER A 282 28.23 -22.02 20.88
C SER A 282 27.06 -21.08 21.09
N THR A 283 26.13 -21.56 21.92
CA THR A 283 25.19 -20.79 22.73
C THR A 283 25.92 -19.80 23.65
N VAL A 284 25.41 -18.57 23.73
CA VAL A 284 25.45 -17.77 24.97
C VAL A 284 24.02 -17.34 25.24
N SER A 285 23.44 -17.96 26.25
CA SER A 285 22.21 -17.58 26.92
C SER A 285 22.54 -16.78 28.18
N GLY A 286 21.66 -15.84 28.50
CA GLY A 286 21.55 -15.22 29.81
C GLY A 286 21.60 -13.70 29.74
N LEU A 287 20.46 -13.05 29.96
CA LEU A 287 20.22 -12.17 31.10
C LEU A 287 18.69 -11.94 31.20
N ASN A 288 18.09 -12.44 32.27
CA ASN A 288 16.78 -12.00 32.76
C ASN A 288 16.99 -10.75 33.62
N GLY A 289 16.03 -9.82 33.57
CA GLY A 289 15.88 -8.74 34.52
C GLY A 289 14.50 -8.12 34.39
N ASP A 290 13.66 -8.33 35.40
CA ASP A 290 12.34 -7.72 35.55
C ASP A 290 12.45 -6.19 35.62
N GLU A 291 11.55 -5.47 34.95
CA GLU A 291 11.04 -4.19 35.46
C GLU A 291 9.71 -3.80 34.80
N SER A 292 8.63 -4.04 35.54
CA SER A 292 7.31 -3.48 35.30
C SER A 292 7.33 -1.97 35.58
N GLY A 293 7.21 -1.18 34.50
CA GLY A 293 6.98 0.26 34.53
C GLY A 293 7.98 1.05 33.69
N SER A 294 7.69 1.26 32.39
CA SER A 294 8.16 2.42 31.59
C SER A 294 8.01 2.26 30.06
N GLU A 295 7.11 1.43 29.52
CA GLU A 295 6.96 1.35 28.04
C GLU A 295 6.62 2.72 27.40
N GLU A 296 5.79 3.54 28.06
CA GLU A 296 5.47 4.90 27.58
C GLU A 296 6.68 5.85 27.56
N ASN A 297 7.56 5.78 28.58
CA ASN A 297 8.76 6.61 28.65
C ASN A 297 9.86 6.10 27.70
N SER A 298 9.94 4.79 27.49
CA SER A 298 10.88 4.16 26.56
C SER A 298 10.53 4.52 25.12
N ASN A 299 9.26 4.40 24.74
CA ASN A 299 8.79 4.75 23.39
C ASN A 299 8.99 6.25 23.12
N ARG A 300 8.66 7.12 24.08
CA ARG A 300 8.89 8.56 23.93
C ARG A 300 10.37 8.90 23.76
N GLY A 301 11.27 8.28 24.54
CA GLY A 301 12.72 8.48 24.42
C GLY A 301 13.28 7.99 23.08
N ILE A 302 12.77 6.85 22.58
CA ILE A 302 13.16 6.30 21.27
C ILE A 302 12.66 7.21 20.14
N ILE A 303 11.45 7.76 20.24
CA ILE A 303 10.88 8.69 19.25
C ILE A 303 11.67 10.00 19.26
N GLU A 304 11.97 10.57 20.43
CA GLU A 304 12.76 11.81 20.53
C GLU A 304 14.17 11.63 19.96
N HIS A 305 14.81 10.46 20.15
CA HIS A 305 16.08 10.14 19.49
C HIS A 305 15.92 10.03 17.97
N CYS A 306 14.87 9.37 17.48
CA CYS A 306 14.64 9.22 16.03
C CYS A 306 14.31 10.54 15.33
N VAL A 307 13.66 11.48 16.02
CA VAL A 307 13.37 12.82 15.50
C VAL A 307 14.64 13.68 15.51
N LYS A 308 15.51 13.55 16.53
CA LYS A 308 16.78 14.29 16.62
C LYS A 308 17.83 13.84 15.61
N ASP A 309 17.98 12.54 15.35
CA ASP A 309 18.90 12.02 14.31
C ASP A 309 18.58 12.56 12.91
N ASN A 310 17.36 13.05 12.68
CA ASN A 310 16.94 13.65 11.41
C ASN A 310 17.24 15.15 11.33
N ALA A 311 17.40 15.85 12.45
CA ALA A 311 17.76 17.28 12.47
C ALA A 311 19.26 17.49 12.28
N GLU A 312 20.08 16.53 12.70
CA GLU A 312 21.55 16.65 12.64
C GLU A 312 22.14 16.25 11.27
N ASN A 313 21.42 15.46 10.46
CA ASN A 313 21.86 15.09 9.10
C ASN A 313 21.47 16.11 8.01
N GLY A 314 20.87 17.27 8.38
CA GLY A 314 20.48 18.35 7.46
C GLY A 314 21.41 19.57 7.47
N ASN A 315 22.49 19.54 8.26
CA ASN A 315 23.38 20.70 8.49
C ASN A 315 24.87 20.38 8.26
N GLU A 316 25.19 19.61 7.21
CA GLU A 316 26.58 19.47 6.74
C GLU A 316 26.70 19.80 5.24
N THR A 317 26.31 21.01 4.85
CA THR A 317 26.89 21.69 3.68
C THR A 317 26.93 23.18 3.94
N ASP A 318 27.88 23.62 4.73
CA ASP A 318 28.45 24.98 4.68
C ASP A 318 29.73 25.00 5.50
N GLN A 319 30.82 24.49 4.90
CA GLN A 319 32.21 24.90 5.17
C GLN A 319 33.18 24.12 4.27
N ALA A 320 33.48 24.68 3.09
CA ALA A 320 34.81 24.74 2.46
C ALA A 320 34.73 25.56 1.17
#